data_AF-A0A969MGT9-F1
#
_entry.id   AF-A0A969MGT9-F1
#
_cell.length_a   1.000
_cell.length_b   1.000
_cell.length_c   1.000
_cell.angle_alpha   90.00
_cell.angle_beta   90.00
_cell.angle_gamma   90.00
#
_symmetry.space_group_name_H-M   'P 1'
#
loop_
_entity.id
_entity.type
_entity.pdbx_description
1 polymer ?
#
loop_
_entity_poly.entity_id
_entity_poly.type
_entity_poly.pdbx_seq_one_letter_code
_entity_poly.pdbx_strand_id
1 'polypeptide(L)'
;MENVLKNLLESDALDPQIKQALSEEFENKLNEERAKIREEVEDEVRGHYARRYETDREKMVEAMDRFMTESLTKELSEFAEDRKQVFTARANLAKQIRETKEAREKMAKKSTEVLEAFCVKMLEKELKEFLIDKRELAEAKKAAKKSIEVEKKAVNEAAAQRINKLEHFIIKKLSEEIKEFATDKKALVEQKVKMTREAKAKLDEVRKNFVKRSAELVESHLKDSLNKEFNQFREDIQMARQNYFGRKIFEAFAAEYMTSYLTEGSEVKKLGSLLESSKKQTAKALTKLDEQQKVVASLQKKVALSEDRITRGKIMSELLAPLGRENRAVMEEILQNVKTERLTEAFKKHLPAVLNESKRVVDTRRALNESQLSKRTVITGNRETKLTEETAVDSNNTVENTEVAEVVRLQALAGIR
;
A
#
# COMPACT_ATOMS: atom_id res chain seq x y z
N MET A 1 0.60 14.30 -217.58
CA MET A 1 0.83 14.08 -219.03
C MET A 1 -0.43 13.62 -219.79
N GLU A 2 -1.56 13.32 -219.15
CA GLU A 2 -2.77 12.78 -219.81
C GLU A 2 -3.31 13.64 -220.98
N ASN A 3 -3.21 14.98 -220.89
CA ASN A 3 -3.80 15.89 -221.87
C ASN A 3 -3.10 15.93 -223.24
N VAL A 4 -1.89 15.38 -223.37
CA VAL A 4 -1.13 15.39 -224.64
C VAL A 4 -1.37 14.10 -225.44
N LEU A 5 -1.55 12.96 -224.76
CA LEU A 5 -1.77 11.66 -225.41
C LEU A 5 -3.18 11.52 -226.01
N LYS A 6 -4.22 12.09 -225.37
CA LYS A 6 -5.59 12.07 -225.91
C LYS A 6 -5.68 12.68 -227.32
N ASN A 7 -5.04 13.82 -227.55
CA ASN A 7 -5.06 14.51 -228.85
C ASN A 7 -4.32 13.74 -229.97
N LEU A 8 -3.43 12.81 -229.63
CA LEU A 8 -2.73 11.96 -230.60
C LEU A 8 -3.57 10.72 -231.00
N LEU A 9 -4.31 10.13 -230.05
CA LEU A 9 -5.15 8.94 -230.31
C LEU A 9 -6.45 9.23 -231.06
N GLU A 10 -6.91 10.49 -231.15
CA GLU A 10 -8.12 10.87 -231.88
C GLU A 10 -7.90 11.26 -233.36
N SER A 11 -6.65 11.29 -233.84
CA SER A 11 -6.35 11.59 -235.26
C SER A 11 -6.43 10.34 -236.16
N ASP A 12 -7.09 10.50 -237.32
CA ASP A 12 -7.46 9.41 -238.23
C ASP A 12 -6.38 9.13 -239.30
N ALA A 13 -5.12 9.10 -238.85
CA ALA A 13 -3.95 8.73 -239.64
C ALA A 13 -3.20 7.51 -239.07
N LEU A 14 -3.78 6.84 -238.06
CA LEU A 14 -3.12 5.80 -237.26
C LEU A 14 -4.01 4.57 -237.06
N ASP A 15 -3.51 3.44 -237.57
CA ASP A 15 -4.12 2.11 -237.55
C ASP A 15 -4.44 1.63 -236.11
N PRO A 16 -5.67 1.13 -235.83
CA PRO A 16 -6.10 0.76 -234.47
C PRO A 16 -5.19 -0.22 -233.71
N GLN A 17 -4.40 -1.07 -234.36
CA GLN A 17 -3.48 -1.98 -233.65
C GLN A 17 -2.38 -1.24 -232.86
N ILE A 18 -1.93 -0.08 -233.33
CA ILE A 18 -0.85 0.70 -232.67
C ILE A 18 -1.37 1.37 -231.39
N LYS A 19 -2.66 1.74 -231.34
CA LYS A 19 -3.27 2.43 -230.19
C LYS A 19 -3.31 1.55 -228.93
N GLN A 20 -3.52 0.24 -229.08
CA GLN A 20 -3.69 -0.68 -227.96
C GLN A 20 -2.36 -1.07 -227.29
N ALA A 21 -1.31 -1.32 -228.09
CA ALA A 21 0.03 -1.60 -227.57
C ALA A 21 0.62 -0.41 -226.80
N LEU A 22 0.39 0.82 -227.29
CA LEU A 22 0.90 2.03 -226.64
C LEU A 22 0.25 2.30 -225.28
N SER A 23 -1.04 1.96 -225.09
CA SER A 23 -1.68 2.06 -223.77
C SER A 23 -1.13 1.06 -222.75
N GLU A 24 -0.85 -0.17 -223.18
CA GLU A 24 -0.46 -1.27 -222.28
C GLU A 24 1.00 -1.10 -221.76
N GLU A 25 1.92 -0.61 -222.60
CA GLU A 25 3.26 -0.20 -222.11
C GLU A 25 3.20 1.00 -221.16
N PHE A 26 2.27 1.95 -221.37
CA PHE A 26 2.17 3.14 -220.53
C PHE A 26 1.66 2.81 -219.13
N GLU A 27 0.64 1.96 -219.00
CA GLU A 27 0.13 1.52 -217.69
C GLU A 27 1.16 0.71 -216.89
N ASN A 28 1.93 -0.15 -217.55
CA ASN A 28 2.99 -0.92 -216.89
C ASN A 28 4.08 -0.02 -216.29
N LYS A 29 4.59 0.97 -217.04
CA LYS A 29 5.55 1.95 -216.50
C LYS A 29 4.97 2.79 -215.36
N LEU A 30 3.68 3.14 -215.42
CA LEU A 30 3.01 3.92 -214.38
C LEU A 30 2.86 3.12 -213.07
N ASN A 31 2.72 1.79 -213.15
CA ASN A 31 2.68 0.91 -211.98
C ASN A 31 4.07 0.66 -211.36
N GLU A 32 5.14 0.51 -212.15
CA GLU A 32 6.51 0.40 -211.62
C GLU A 32 6.95 1.67 -210.86
N GLU A 33 6.68 2.86 -211.41
CA GLU A 33 6.95 4.14 -210.74
C GLU A 33 6.22 4.24 -209.39
N ARG A 34 4.95 3.81 -209.34
CA ARG A 34 4.14 3.81 -208.11
C ARG A 34 4.64 2.83 -207.04
N ALA A 35 5.27 1.73 -207.42
CA ALA A 35 5.83 0.77 -206.48
C ALA A 35 7.06 1.37 -205.75
N LYS A 36 7.99 1.98 -206.50
CA LYS A 36 9.20 2.62 -205.95
C LYS A 36 8.86 3.73 -204.95
N ILE A 37 7.88 4.58 -205.29
CA ILE A 37 7.42 5.67 -204.41
C ILE A 37 6.87 5.14 -203.08
N ARG A 38 6.25 3.94 -203.05
CA ARG A 38 5.78 3.35 -201.78
C ARG A 38 6.93 2.84 -200.91
N GLU A 39 7.92 2.20 -201.52
CA GLU A 39 9.09 1.65 -200.82
C GLU A 39 9.92 2.78 -200.18
N GLU A 40 10.20 3.86 -200.93
CA GLU A 40 10.88 5.06 -200.40
C GLU A 40 10.11 5.67 -199.22
N VAL A 41 8.78 5.84 -199.34
CA VAL A 41 7.96 6.43 -198.26
C VAL A 41 7.92 5.55 -197.01
N GLU A 42 7.89 4.21 -197.13
CA GLU A 42 7.91 3.34 -195.95
C GLU A 42 9.25 3.38 -195.20
N ASP A 43 10.38 3.40 -195.92
CA ASP A 43 11.71 3.51 -195.30
C ASP A 43 11.97 4.92 -194.74
N GLU A 44 11.50 5.99 -195.41
CA GLU A 44 11.54 7.35 -194.86
C GLU A 44 10.75 7.44 -193.55
N VAL A 45 9.53 6.89 -193.50
CA VAL A 45 8.70 6.89 -192.29
C VAL A 45 9.37 6.09 -191.17
N ARG A 46 9.89 4.89 -191.47
CA ARG A 46 10.55 4.03 -190.47
C ARG A 46 11.84 4.68 -189.94
N GLY A 47 12.64 5.30 -190.82
CA GLY A 47 13.81 6.09 -190.46
C GLY A 47 13.48 7.35 -189.63
N HIS A 48 12.37 8.03 -189.94
CA HIS A 48 11.90 9.18 -189.17
C HIS A 48 11.47 8.81 -187.74
N TYR A 49 10.77 7.69 -187.56
CA TYR A 49 10.37 7.22 -186.24
C TYR A 49 11.56 6.75 -185.40
N ALA A 50 12.53 6.05 -185.99
CA ALA A 50 13.77 5.65 -185.30
C ALA A 50 14.55 6.88 -184.78
N ARG A 51 14.81 7.87 -185.66
CA ARG A 51 15.51 9.11 -185.29
C ARG A 51 14.78 9.91 -184.22
N ARG A 52 13.44 9.97 -184.26
CA ARG A 52 12.65 10.63 -183.19
C ARG A 52 12.80 9.92 -181.85
N TYR A 53 12.72 8.59 -181.83
CA TYR A 53 12.88 7.81 -180.61
C TYR A 53 14.28 7.98 -180.00
N GLU A 54 15.33 7.95 -180.83
CA GLU A 54 16.71 8.23 -180.40
C GLU A 54 16.83 9.65 -179.81
N THR A 55 16.33 10.66 -180.54
CA THR A 55 16.35 12.06 -180.11
C THR A 55 15.61 12.29 -178.78
N ASP A 56 14.42 11.68 -178.61
CA ASP A 56 13.60 11.88 -177.42
C ASP A 56 14.12 11.06 -176.23
N ARG A 57 14.76 9.91 -176.47
CA ARG A 57 15.52 9.18 -175.45
C ARG A 57 16.72 9.99 -174.95
N GLU A 58 17.50 10.58 -175.86
CA GLU A 58 18.64 11.45 -175.51
C GLU A 58 18.18 12.65 -174.68
N LYS A 59 17.11 13.34 -175.10
CA LYS A 59 16.49 14.42 -174.30
C LYS A 59 16.05 13.98 -172.92
N MET A 60 15.48 12.76 -172.77
CA MET A 60 15.06 12.25 -171.47
C MET A 60 16.25 11.97 -170.55
N VAL A 61 17.32 11.37 -171.08
CA VAL A 61 18.57 11.14 -170.33
C VAL A 61 19.18 12.48 -169.92
N GLU A 62 19.30 13.43 -170.86
CA GLU A 62 19.86 14.75 -170.58
C GLU A 62 19.02 15.54 -169.56
N ALA A 63 17.68 15.49 -169.65
CA ALA A 63 16.79 16.10 -168.67
C ALA A 63 16.90 15.45 -167.29
N MET A 64 17.08 14.12 -167.22
CA MET A 64 17.24 13.39 -165.97
C MET A 64 18.61 13.64 -165.33
N ASP A 65 19.70 13.68 -166.10
CA ASP A 65 21.03 14.05 -165.62
C ASP A 65 21.07 15.51 -165.15
N ARG A 66 20.45 16.45 -165.88
CA ARG A 66 20.30 17.84 -165.43
C ARG A 66 19.49 17.92 -164.13
N PHE A 67 18.33 17.27 -164.05
CA PHE A 67 17.50 17.28 -162.83
C PHE A 67 18.22 16.67 -161.62
N MET A 68 18.88 15.51 -161.78
CA MET A 68 19.65 14.90 -160.69
C MET A 68 20.83 15.78 -160.28
N THR A 69 21.54 16.39 -161.23
CA THR A 69 22.68 17.27 -160.94
C THR A 69 22.23 18.54 -160.23
N GLU A 70 21.19 19.22 -160.73
CA GLU A 70 20.63 20.43 -160.11
C GLU A 70 20.04 20.15 -158.72
N SER A 71 19.28 19.06 -158.55
CA SER A 71 18.71 18.69 -157.25
C SER A 71 19.79 18.32 -156.23
N LEU A 72 20.76 17.47 -156.61
CA LEU A 72 21.84 17.06 -155.70
C LEU A 72 22.79 18.21 -155.37
N THR A 73 23.13 19.07 -156.34
CA THR A 73 23.97 20.25 -156.05
C THR A 73 23.26 21.26 -155.16
N LYS A 74 21.94 21.47 -155.36
CA LYS A 74 21.12 22.30 -154.48
C LYS A 74 21.08 21.73 -153.06
N GLU A 75 20.70 20.46 -152.88
CA GLU A 75 20.68 19.82 -151.56
C GLU A 75 22.04 19.86 -150.88
N LEU A 76 23.14 19.54 -151.59
CA LEU A 76 24.49 19.62 -151.04
C LEU A 76 24.88 21.03 -150.60
N SER A 77 24.39 22.07 -151.29
CA SER A 77 24.61 23.47 -150.90
C SER A 77 23.81 23.83 -149.64
N GLU A 78 22.54 23.45 -149.57
CA GLU A 78 21.66 23.68 -148.42
C GLU A 78 22.19 22.94 -147.17
N PHE A 79 22.58 21.66 -147.29
CA PHE A 79 23.23 20.90 -146.21
C PHE A 79 24.57 21.51 -145.76
N ALA A 80 25.34 22.11 -146.67
CA ALA A 80 26.58 22.80 -146.31
C ALA A 80 26.33 24.11 -145.55
N GLU A 81 25.23 24.80 -145.83
CA GLU A 81 24.80 26.00 -145.10
C GLU A 81 24.22 25.65 -143.73
N ASP A 82 23.30 24.69 -143.65
CA ASP A 82 22.74 24.21 -142.38
C ASP A 82 23.83 23.72 -141.43
N ARG A 83 24.82 22.97 -141.94
CA ARG A 83 25.96 22.52 -141.14
C ARG A 83 26.77 23.70 -140.58
N LYS A 84 26.96 24.78 -141.35
CA LYS A 84 27.62 26.01 -140.86
C LYS A 84 26.76 26.69 -139.79
N GLN A 85 25.44 26.79 -139.98
CA GLN A 85 24.51 27.37 -139.00
C GLN A 85 24.50 26.59 -137.68
N VAL A 86 24.52 25.25 -137.72
CA VAL A 86 24.62 24.41 -136.52
C VAL A 86 25.96 24.63 -135.80
N PHE A 87 27.07 24.80 -136.51
CA PHE A 87 28.35 25.11 -135.88
C PHE A 87 28.36 26.50 -135.23
N THR A 88 27.83 27.54 -135.88
CA THR A 88 27.77 28.89 -135.29
C THR A 88 26.81 28.93 -134.09
N ALA A 89 25.66 28.27 -134.17
CA ALA A 89 24.72 28.14 -133.06
C ALA A 89 25.34 27.41 -131.86
N ARG A 90 26.05 26.28 -132.08
CA ARG A 90 26.77 25.56 -131.01
C ARG A 90 27.89 26.41 -130.39
N ALA A 91 28.66 27.14 -131.20
CA ALA A 91 29.71 28.04 -130.71
C ALA A 91 29.12 29.18 -129.85
N ASN A 92 28.02 29.79 -130.30
CA ASN A 92 27.33 30.85 -129.57
C ASN A 92 26.72 30.34 -128.25
N LEU A 93 26.08 29.17 -128.26
CA LEU A 93 25.54 28.54 -127.04
C LEU A 93 26.67 28.21 -126.05
N ALA A 94 27.79 27.64 -126.52
CA ALA A 94 28.94 27.37 -125.67
C ALA A 94 29.53 28.66 -125.05
N LYS A 95 29.57 29.75 -125.82
CA LYS A 95 29.98 31.08 -125.34
C LYS A 95 29.03 31.61 -124.27
N GLN A 96 27.71 31.56 -124.50
CA GLN A 96 26.70 31.98 -123.53
C GLN A 96 26.73 31.14 -122.25
N ILE A 97 26.92 29.82 -122.33
CA ILE A 97 27.06 28.95 -121.15
C ILE A 97 28.32 29.33 -120.35
N ARG A 98 29.42 29.64 -121.03
CA ARG A 98 30.65 30.10 -120.36
C ARG A 98 30.45 31.47 -119.71
N GLU A 99 29.91 32.44 -120.42
CA GLU A 99 29.63 33.80 -119.92
C GLU A 99 28.67 33.78 -118.72
N THR A 100 27.59 33.00 -118.79
CA THR A 100 26.63 32.86 -117.67
C THR A 100 27.23 32.12 -116.47
N LYS A 101 28.10 31.11 -116.70
CA LYS A 101 28.86 30.46 -115.61
C LYS A 101 29.83 31.44 -114.94
N GLU A 102 30.63 32.17 -115.71
CA GLU A 102 31.55 33.18 -115.20
C GLU A 102 30.80 34.33 -114.49
N ALA A 103 29.63 34.74 -114.99
CA ALA A 103 28.79 35.74 -114.34
C ALA A 103 28.20 35.25 -113.01
N ARG A 104 27.71 34.00 -112.95
CA ARG A 104 27.23 33.38 -111.70
C ARG A 104 28.36 33.21 -110.68
N GLU A 105 29.55 32.81 -111.10
CA GLU A 105 30.72 32.70 -110.22
C GLU A 105 31.15 34.08 -109.67
N LYS A 106 31.17 35.11 -110.52
CA LYS A 106 31.43 36.50 -110.09
C LYS A 106 30.35 37.03 -109.14
N MET A 107 29.08 36.71 -109.36
CA MET A 107 27.98 37.06 -108.45
C MET A 107 28.12 36.35 -107.11
N ALA A 108 28.43 35.04 -107.12
CA ALA A 108 28.64 34.26 -105.90
C ALA A 108 29.78 34.83 -105.06
N LYS A 109 30.96 35.09 -105.64
CA LYS A 109 32.11 35.69 -104.95
C LYS A 109 31.78 37.06 -104.35
N LYS A 110 31.12 37.95 -105.11
CA LYS A 110 30.64 39.24 -104.58
C LYS A 110 29.63 39.07 -103.44
N SER A 111 28.75 38.08 -103.50
CA SER A 111 27.79 37.82 -102.42
C SER A 111 28.46 37.29 -101.15
N THR A 112 29.49 36.45 -101.25
CA THR A 112 30.28 36.00 -100.09
C THR A 112 31.10 37.14 -99.51
N GLU A 113 31.78 37.95 -100.34
CA GLU A 113 32.53 39.14 -99.90
C GLU A 113 31.64 40.14 -99.15
N VAL A 114 30.42 40.40 -99.63
CA VAL A 114 29.45 41.29 -98.97
C VAL A 114 28.93 40.71 -97.65
N LEU A 115 28.68 39.40 -97.59
CA LEU A 115 28.28 38.72 -96.35
C LEU A 115 29.40 38.71 -95.31
N GLU A 116 30.63 38.41 -95.70
CA GLU A 116 31.80 38.48 -94.83
C GLU A 116 32.01 39.90 -94.28
N ALA A 117 31.97 40.92 -95.15
CA ALA A 117 32.09 42.32 -94.74
C ALA A 117 30.94 42.75 -93.80
N PHE A 118 29.71 42.27 -94.02
CA PHE A 118 28.59 42.52 -93.13
C PHE A 118 28.78 41.84 -91.76
N CYS A 119 29.14 40.56 -91.73
CA CYS A 119 29.41 39.82 -90.51
C CYS A 119 30.54 40.45 -89.68
N VAL A 120 31.66 40.82 -90.32
CA VAL A 120 32.77 41.52 -89.64
C VAL A 120 32.29 42.87 -89.07
N LYS A 121 31.54 43.66 -89.84
CA LYS A 121 31.04 44.97 -89.39
C LYS A 121 30.04 44.86 -88.23
N MET A 122 29.19 43.82 -88.22
CA MET A 122 28.28 43.55 -87.11
C MET A 122 29.03 43.09 -85.86
N LEU A 123 29.96 42.13 -85.99
CA LEU A 123 30.81 41.68 -84.89
C LEU A 123 31.66 42.81 -84.30
N GLU A 124 32.22 43.68 -85.14
CA GLU A 124 32.93 44.89 -84.68
C GLU A 124 32.05 45.83 -83.87
N LYS A 125 30.76 45.96 -84.24
CA LYS A 125 29.81 46.82 -83.53
C LYS A 125 29.46 46.19 -82.18
N GLU A 126 29.08 44.92 -82.16
CA GLU A 126 28.77 44.17 -80.93
C GLU A 126 29.96 44.12 -79.96
N LEU A 127 31.19 43.95 -80.46
CA LEU A 127 32.40 44.00 -79.65
C LEU A 127 32.64 45.40 -79.05
N LYS A 128 32.33 46.48 -79.76
CA LYS A 128 32.43 47.85 -79.24
C LYS A 128 31.39 48.11 -78.15
N GLU A 129 30.15 47.68 -78.36
CA GLU A 129 29.06 47.78 -77.38
C GLU A 129 29.41 46.96 -76.11
N PHE A 130 29.80 45.69 -76.26
CA PHE A 130 30.22 44.83 -75.14
C PHE A 130 31.41 45.38 -74.34
N LEU A 131 32.36 46.08 -74.99
CA LEU A 131 33.47 46.73 -74.30
C LEU A 131 33.03 47.97 -73.48
N ILE A 132 31.97 48.65 -73.89
CA ILE A 132 31.35 49.75 -73.13
C ILE A 132 30.60 49.17 -71.93
N ASP A 133 29.70 48.21 -72.16
CA ASP A 133 28.93 47.52 -71.11
C ASP A 133 29.84 46.96 -70.01
N LYS A 134 30.95 46.33 -70.40
CA LYS A 134 31.94 45.77 -69.46
C LYS A 134 32.63 46.84 -68.62
N ARG A 135 32.82 48.05 -69.13
CA ARG A 135 33.37 49.20 -68.36
C ARG A 135 32.34 49.75 -67.39
N GLU A 136 31.13 50.03 -67.87
CA GLU A 136 30.03 50.54 -67.04
C GLU A 136 29.71 49.57 -65.89
N LEU A 137 29.63 48.27 -66.17
CA LEU A 137 29.43 47.22 -65.17
C LEU A 137 30.59 47.14 -64.15
N ALA A 138 31.82 47.42 -64.56
CA ALA A 138 32.96 47.49 -63.65
C ALA A 138 32.92 48.74 -62.74
N GLU A 139 32.41 49.87 -63.25
CA GLU A 139 32.21 51.09 -62.47
C GLU A 139 31.03 50.97 -61.51
N ALA A 140 29.89 50.43 -61.97
CA ALA A 140 28.74 50.10 -61.13
C ALA A 140 29.12 49.15 -59.98
N LYS A 141 29.93 48.11 -60.25
CA LYS A 141 30.47 47.22 -59.19
C LYS A 141 31.37 47.96 -58.19
N LYS A 142 32.21 48.91 -58.65
CA LYS A 142 33.04 49.74 -57.75
C LYS A 142 32.18 50.66 -56.89
N ALA A 143 31.16 51.29 -57.47
CA ALA A 143 30.21 52.17 -56.76
C ALA A 143 29.42 51.39 -55.69
N ALA A 144 28.83 50.25 -56.07
CA ALA A 144 28.10 49.38 -55.15
C ALA A 144 28.99 48.84 -54.01
N LYS A 145 30.26 48.49 -54.30
CA LYS A 145 31.19 48.07 -53.25
C LYS A 145 31.47 49.20 -52.24
N LYS A 146 31.60 50.45 -52.71
CA LYS A 146 31.79 51.62 -51.83
C LYS A 146 30.57 51.91 -50.97
N SER A 147 29.35 51.89 -51.53
CA SER A 147 28.13 52.13 -50.75
C SER A 147 27.92 51.06 -49.67
N ILE A 148 28.11 49.78 -50.01
CA ILE A 148 28.06 48.67 -49.05
C ILE A 148 29.10 48.84 -47.93
N GLU A 149 30.30 49.35 -48.21
CA GLU A 149 31.30 49.59 -47.17
C GLU A 149 30.93 50.74 -46.23
N VAL A 150 30.33 51.82 -46.75
CA VAL A 150 29.80 52.94 -45.96
C VAL A 150 28.63 52.49 -45.08
N GLU A 151 27.69 51.72 -45.63
CA GLU A 151 26.55 51.20 -44.90
C GLU A 151 26.97 50.22 -43.79
N LYS A 152 27.94 49.32 -44.06
CA LYS A 152 28.57 48.49 -43.03
C LYS A 152 29.26 49.32 -41.94
N LYS A 153 29.94 50.40 -42.33
CA LYS A 153 30.38 51.56 -41.50
C LYS A 153 29.33 51.92 -40.44
N ALA A 154 28.25 52.50 -40.94
CA ALA A 154 27.16 53.06 -40.16
C ALA A 154 26.42 52.01 -39.31
N VAL A 155 26.20 50.79 -39.83
CA VAL A 155 25.55 49.70 -39.08
C VAL A 155 26.41 49.26 -37.88
N ASN A 156 27.73 49.12 -38.07
CA ASN A 156 28.63 48.74 -36.98
C ASN A 156 28.72 49.85 -35.90
N GLU A 157 28.78 51.12 -36.30
CA GLU A 157 28.77 52.25 -35.38
C GLU A 157 27.44 52.34 -34.59
N ALA A 158 26.31 52.16 -35.27
CA ALA A 158 24.99 52.11 -34.62
C ALA A 158 24.85 50.91 -33.66
N ALA A 159 25.43 49.75 -34.01
CA ALA A 159 25.49 48.58 -33.13
C ALA A 159 26.35 48.86 -31.88
N ALA A 160 27.55 49.44 -32.04
CA ALA A 160 28.41 49.84 -30.92
C ALA A 160 27.71 50.85 -29.99
N GLN A 161 27.01 51.85 -30.54
CA GLN A 161 26.21 52.78 -29.73
C GLN A 161 25.08 52.09 -28.96
N ARG A 162 24.44 51.06 -29.52
CA ARG A 162 23.41 50.27 -28.83
C ARG A 162 24.01 49.45 -27.69
N ILE A 163 25.17 48.81 -27.92
CA ILE A 163 25.91 48.05 -26.91
C ILE A 163 26.31 48.98 -25.75
N ASN A 164 26.95 50.11 -26.02
CA ASN A 164 27.35 51.07 -24.98
C ASN A 164 26.15 51.57 -24.14
N LYS A 165 24.98 51.78 -24.76
CA LYS A 165 23.74 52.15 -24.05
C LYS A 165 23.22 51.02 -23.17
N LEU A 166 23.30 49.77 -23.64
CA LEU A 166 22.94 48.57 -22.89
C LEU A 166 23.86 48.37 -21.68
N GLU A 167 25.17 48.51 -21.87
CA GLU A 167 26.18 48.46 -20.79
C GLU A 167 25.91 49.52 -19.72
N HIS A 168 25.69 50.78 -20.12
CA HIS A 168 25.35 51.86 -19.19
C HIS A 168 24.03 51.59 -18.44
N PHE A 169 23.03 51.03 -19.11
CA PHE A 169 21.77 50.65 -18.46
C PHE A 169 21.96 49.51 -17.44
N ILE A 170 22.71 48.47 -17.80
CA ILE A 170 23.02 47.33 -16.92
C ILE A 170 23.84 47.81 -15.71
N ILE A 171 24.90 48.59 -15.92
CA ILE A 171 25.73 49.15 -14.84
C ILE A 171 24.88 50.02 -13.90
N LYS A 172 24.00 50.87 -14.46
CA LYS A 172 23.08 51.69 -13.65
C LYS A 172 22.11 50.82 -12.85
N LYS A 173 21.50 49.81 -13.46
CA LYS A 173 20.55 48.91 -12.78
C LYS A 173 21.21 48.08 -11.68
N LEU A 174 22.36 47.48 -11.95
CA LEU A 174 23.15 46.78 -10.93
C LEU A 174 23.60 47.73 -9.80
N SER A 175 23.92 49.00 -10.11
CA SER A 175 24.28 49.99 -9.10
C SER A 175 23.10 50.47 -8.24
N GLU A 176 21.88 50.46 -8.80
CA GLU A 176 20.63 50.70 -8.07
C GLU A 176 20.32 49.49 -7.17
N GLU A 177 20.34 48.28 -7.74
CA GLU A 177 20.06 47.01 -7.05
C GLU A 177 21.06 46.72 -5.91
N ILE A 178 22.36 47.03 -6.07
CA ILE A 178 23.36 46.90 -5.00
C ILE A 178 23.07 47.87 -3.84
N LYS A 179 22.53 49.08 -4.12
CA LYS A 179 22.15 50.03 -3.07
C LYS A 179 20.89 49.57 -2.34
N GLU A 180 19.90 49.10 -3.07
CA GLU A 180 18.65 48.53 -2.53
C GLU A 180 18.96 47.30 -1.67
N PHE A 181 19.80 46.37 -2.15
CA PHE A 181 20.26 45.22 -1.37
C PHE A 181 21.01 45.62 -0.09
N ALA A 182 21.77 46.71 -0.11
CA ALA A 182 22.45 47.24 1.08
C ALA A 182 21.48 47.87 2.08
N THR A 183 20.38 48.49 1.64
CA THR A 183 19.31 48.96 2.54
C THR A 183 18.48 47.81 3.10
N ASP A 184 18.12 46.82 2.27
CA ASP A 184 17.34 45.65 2.67
C ASP A 184 18.10 44.79 3.68
N LYS A 185 19.41 44.59 3.46
CA LYS A 185 20.28 43.92 4.42
C LYS A 185 20.32 44.62 5.79
N LYS A 186 20.30 45.96 5.82
CA LYS A 186 20.20 46.72 7.09
C LYS A 186 18.83 46.52 7.74
N ALA A 187 17.75 46.67 6.98
CA ALA A 187 16.38 46.49 7.48
C ALA A 187 16.16 45.07 8.05
N LEU A 188 16.69 44.03 7.39
CA LEU A 188 16.62 42.64 7.86
C LEU A 188 17.41 42.46 9.17
N VAL A 189 18.59 43.05 9.29
CA VAL A 189 19.37 43.04 10.54
C VAL A 189 18.63 43.77 11.67
N GLU A 190 18.05 44.94 11.40
CA GLU A 190 17.25 45.70 12.37
C GLU A 190 16.00 44.93 12.82
N GLN A 191 15.27 44.33 11.88
CA GLN A 191 14.12 43.48 12.17
C GLN A 191 14.52 42.24 12.99
N LYS A 192 15.66 41.61 12.66
CA LYS A 192 16.20 40.47 13.43
C LYS A 192 16.58 40.89 14.86
N VAL A 193 17.20 42.05 15.05
CA VAL A 193 17.52 42.60 16.37
C VAL A 193 16.24 42.91 17.16
N LYS A 194 15.23 43.52 16.52
CA LYS A 194 13.91 43.80 17.12
C LYS A 194 13.21 42.50 17.56
N MET A 195 13.09 41.52 16.67
CA MET A 195 12.54 40.19 16.97
C MET A 195 13.30 39.50 18.10
N THR A 196 14.63 39.60 18.15
CA THR A 196 15.43 39.01 19.23
C THR A 196 15.20 39.70 20.57
N ARG A 197 15.01 41.02 20.58
CA ARG A 197 14.64 41.79 21.79
C ARG A 197 13.24 41.42 22.29
N GLU A 198 12.26 41.36 21.39
CA GLU A 198 10.88 40.98 21.71
C GLU A 198 10.79 39.52 22.20
N ALA A 199 11.53 38.60 21.58
CA ALA A 199 11.61 37.21 22.02
C ALA A 199 12.26 37.08 23.41
N LYS A 200 13.33 37.84 23.70
CA LYS A 200 13.93 37.89 25.04
C LYS A 200 12.96 38.44 26.09
N ALA A 201 12.28 39.56 25.79
CA ALA A 201 11.28 40.14 26.70
C ALA A 201 10.15 39.14 27.02
N LYS A 202 9.61 38.45 26.02
CA LYS A 202 8.61 37.39 26.20
C LYS A 202 9.16 36.18 26.98
N LEU A 203 10.41 35.77 26.76
CA LEU A 203 11.05 34.70 27.54
C LEU A 203 11.21 35.09 29.02
N ASP A 204 11.59 36.33 29.31
CA ASP A 204 11.73 36.80 30.69
C ASP A 204 10.36 37.00 31.38
N GLU A 205 9.32 37.37 30.63
CA GLU A 205 7.93 37.35 31.11
C GLU A 205 7.44 35.91 31.40
N VAL A 206 7.67 34.97 30.49
CA VAL A 206 7.35 33.54 30.69
C VAL A 206 8.10 32.97 31.89
N ARG A 207 9.39 33.33 32.09
CA ARG A 207 10.16 32.94 33.28
C ARG A 207 9.55 33.49 34.56
N LYS A 208 9.18 34.79 34.60
CA LYS A 208 8.51 35.38 35.77
C LYS A 208 7.19 34.68 36.09
N ASN A 209 6.37 34.44 35.06
CA ASN A 209 5.09 33.75 35.20
C ASN A 209 5.25 32.27 35.62
N PHE A 210 6.28 31.59 35.12
CA PHE A 210 6.63 30.23 35.52
C PHE A 210 7.07 30.19 37.00
N VAL A 211 8.01 31.05 37.40
CA VAL A 211 8.47 31.15 38.79
C VAL A 211 7.29 31.43 39.72
N LYS A 212 6.44 32.41 39.38
CA LYS A 212 5.25 32.74 40.18
C LYS A 212 4.30 31.55 40.34
N ARG A 213 3.90 30.90 39.24
CA ARG A 213 3.03 29.71 39.30
C ARG A 213 3.67 28.53 40.03
N SER A 214 4.98 28.33 39.87
CA SER A 214 5.70 27.26 40.57
C SER A 214 5.79 27.54 42.08
N ALA A 215 5.96 28.79 42.49
CA ALA A 215 5.91 29.18 43.90
C ALA A 215 4.50 28.98 44.48
N GLU A 216 3.45 29.45 43.79
CA GLU A 216 2.04 29.25 44.19
C GLU A 216 1.69 27.75 44.32
N LEU A 217 2.19 26.90 43.41
CA LEU A 217 1.96 25.45 43.43
C LEU A 217 2.77 24.72 44.52
N VAL A 218 4.00 25.14 44.78
CA VAL A 218 4.81 24.60 45.88
C VAL A 218 4.22 25.03 47.22
N GLU A 219 3.78 26.28 47.36
CA GLU A 219 3.12 26.79 48.56
C GLU A 219 1.82 26.03 48.84
N SER A 220 0.97 25.80 47.83
CA SER A 220 -0.27 25.03 48.03
C SER A 220 0.00 23.58 48.41
N HIS A 221 0.92 22.88 47.72
CA HIS A 221 1.30 21.52 48.09
C HIS A 221 1.91 21.42 49.48
N LEU A 222 2.79 22.35 49.86
CA LEU A 222 3.47 22.35 51.15
C LEU A 222 2.48 22.68 52.28
N LYS A 223 1.52 23.59 52.04
CA LYS A 223 0.40 23.89 52.94
C LYS A 223 -0.54 22.70 53.12
N ASP A 224 -0.92 22.03 52.04
CA ASP A 224 -1.79 20.84 52.10
C ASP A 224 -1.09 19.66 52.77
N SER A 225 0.21 19.48 52.52
CA SER A 225 1.03 18.46 53.21
C SER A 225 1.12 18.78 54.70
N LEU A 226 1.51 20.02 55.08
CA LEU A 226 1.59 20.42 56.48
C LEU A 226 0.24 20.29 57.20
N ASN A 227 -0.87 20.67 56.57
CA ASN A 227 -2.20 20.50 57.15
C ASN A 227 -2.56 19.02 57.38
N LYS A 228 -2.17 18.12 56.47
CA LYS A 228 -2.35 16.67 56.66
C LYS A 228 -1.50 16.15 57.82
N GLU A 229 -0.21 16.47 57.85
CA GLU A 229 0.69 16.10 58.95
C GLU A 229 0.20 16.66 60.30
N PHE A 230 -0.25 17.93 60.36
CA PHE A 230 -0.81 18.53 61.56
C PHE A 230 -2.11 17.87 62.02
N ASN A 231 -2.99 17.47 61.09
CA ASN A 231 -4.20 16.73 61.44
C ASN A 231 -3.86 15.32 61.92
N GLN A 232 -2.95 14.62 61.26
CA GLN A 232 -2.46 13.31 61.69
C GLN A 232 -1.83 13.37 63.08
N PHE A 233 -0.90 14.31 63.34
CA PHE A 233 -0.34 14.50 64.68
C PHE A 233 -1.39 14.87 65.72
N ARG A 234 -2.44 15.61 65.35
CA ARG A 234 -3.55 15.93 66.25
C ARG A 234 -4.38 14.68 66.58
N GLU A 235 -4.66 13.83 65.60
CA GLU A 235 -5.33 12.54 65.76
C GLU A 235 -4.49 11.57 66.60
N ASP A 236 -3.18 11.45 66.33
CA ASP A 236 -2.24 10.65 67.10
C ASP A 236 -2.14 11.11 68.56
N ILE A 237 -2.04 12.42 68.81
CA ILE A 237 -2.08 12.99 70.17
C ILE A 237 -3.42 12.71 70.85
N GLN A 238 -4.53 12.75 70.12
CA GLN A 238 -5.86 12.43 70.65
C GLN A 238 -5.98 10.94 71.00
N MET A 239 -5.54 10.03 70.12
CA MET A 239 -5.49 8.60 70.39
C MET A 239 -4.56 8.29 71.56
N ALA A 240 -3.37 8.89 71.64
CA ALA A 240 -2.45 8.73 72.77
C ALA A 240 -3.09 9.18 74.09
N ARG A 241 -3.83 10.30 74.10
CA ARG A 241 -4.59 10.77 75.27
C ARG A 241 -5.73 9.83 75.65
N GLN A 242 -6.50 9.34 74.67
CA GLN A 242 -7.58 8.38 74.89
C GLN A 242 -7.04 7.05 75.44
N ASN A 243 -5.94 6.54 74.88
CA ASN A 243 -5.25 5.33 75.33
C ASN A 243 -4.67 5.50 76.74
N TYR A 244 -4.05 6.65 77.04
CA TYR A 244 -3.57 6.94 78.39
C TYR A 244 -4.71 7.05 79.42
N PHE A 245 -5.82 7.70 79.05
CA PHE A 245 -7.03 7.78 79.88
C PHE A 245 -7.66 6.40 80.11
N GLY A 246 -7.78 5.58 79.06
CA GLY A 246 -8.28 4.21 79.14
C GLY A 246 -7.39 3.32 80.02
N ARG A 247 -6.05 3.41 79.86
CA ARG A 247 -5.09 2.75 80.75
C ARG A 247 -5.26 3.20 82.20
N LYS A 248 -5.41 4.50 82.46
CA LYS A 248 -5.60 5.03 83.82
C LYS A 248 -6.93 4.57 84.46
N ILE A 249 -8.01 4.50 83.68
CA ILE A 249 -9.29 3.92 84.15
C ILE A 249 -9.10 2.43 84.46
N PHE A 250 -8.46 1.68 83.55
CA PHE A 250 -8.25 0.24 83.74
C PHE A 250 -7.33 -0.06 84.93
N GLU A 251 -6.28 0.72 85.13
CA GLU A 251 -5.37 0.64 86.28
C GLU A 251 -6.09 0.94 87.60
N ALA A 252 -6.89 2.02 87.65
CA ALA A 252 -7.70 2.35 88.82
C ALA A 252 -8.76 1.27 89.10
N PHE A 253 -9.46 0.78 88.06
CA PHE A 253 -10.44 -0.29 88.19
C PHE A 253 -9.79 -1.60 88.63
N ALA A 254 -8.63 -1.95 88.09
CA ALA A 254 -7.89 -3.15 88.50
C ALA A 254 -7.37 -3.02 89.94
N ALA A 255 -6.91 -1.84 90.37
CA ALA A 255 -6.51 -1.61 91.76
C ALA A 255 -7.69 -1.76 92.74
N GLU A 256 -8.86 -1.17 92.43
CA GLU A 256 -10.08 -1.32 93.24
C GLU A 256 -10.60 -2.77 93.21
N TYR A 257 -10.64 -3.41 92.04
CA TYR A 257 -11.06 -4.81 91.87
C TYR A 257 -10.16 -5.77 92.68
N MET A 258 -8.85 -5.63 92.55
CA MET A 258 -7.88 -6.43 93.30
C MET A 258 -7.96 -6.14 94.81
N THR A 259 -8.23 -4.91 95.22
CA THR A 259 -8.40 -4.59 96.65
C THR A 259 -9.71 -5.17 97.22
N SER A 260 -10.81 -5.09 96.46
CA SER A 260 -12.12 -5.60 96.88
C SER A 260 -12.16 -7.13 96.89
N TYR A 261 -11.93 -7.80 95.76
CA TYR A 261 -12.07 -9.26 95.65
C TYR A 261 -11.00 -10.06 96.41
N LEU A 262 -9.81 -9.50 96.66
CA LEU A 262 -8.81 -10.16 97.51
C LEU A 262 -9.24 -10.16 99.00
N THR A 263 -10.04 -9.18 99.44
CA THR A 263 -10.62 -9.22 100.79
C THR A 263 -11.73 -10.26 100.90
N GLU A 264 -12.60 -10.42 99.88
CA GLU A 264 -13.56 -11.54 99.80
C GLU A 264 -12.87 -12.90 99.92
N GLY A 265 -11.73 -13.12 99.24
CA GLY A 265 -10.96 -14.35 99.37
C GLY A 265 -10.48 -14.64 100.82
N SER A 266 -10.24 -13.59 101.61
CA SER A 266 -9.94 -13.72 103.04
C SER A 266 -11.17 -14.03 103.88
N GLU A 267 -12.34 -13.50 103.51
CA GLU A 267 -13.61 -13.73 104.18
C GLU A 267 -14.17 -15.12 103.89
N VAL A 268 -14.05 -15.60 102.65
CA VAL A 268 -14.34 -16.98 102.26
C VAL A 268 -13.46 -17.97 103.04
N LYS A 269 -12.16 -17.66 103.24
CA LYS A 269 -11.30 -18.48 104.13
C LYS A 269 -11.73 -18.44 105.60
N LYS A 270 -12.13 -17.28 106.13
CA LYS A 270 -12.68 -17.16 107.50
C LYS A 270 -13.95 -18.00 107.64
N LEU A 271 -14.92 -17.86 106.72
CA LEU A 271 -16.16 -18.65 106.69
C LEU A 271 -15.89 -20.16 106.56
N GLY A 272 -14.96 -20.58 105.70
CA GLY A 272 -14.54 -21.97 105.57
C GLY A 272 -13.98 -22.55 106.87
N SER A 273 -13.09 -21.81 107.54
CA SER A 273 -12.54 -22.24 108.85
C SER A 273 -13.60 -22.26 109.96
N LEU A 274 -14.55 -21.32 109.95
CA LEU A 274 -15.67 -21.29 110.88
C LEU A 274 -16.57 -22.52 110.68
N LEU A 275 -16.91 -22.85 109.43
CA LEU A 275 -17.69 -24.03 109.04
C LEU A 275 -17.01 -25.33 109.46
N GLU A 276 -15.69 -25.45 109.27
CA GLU A 276 -14.93 -26.62 109.69
C GLU A 276 -14.84 -26.75 111.21
N SER A 277 -14.71 -25.62 111.93
CA SER A 277 -14.75 -25.61 113.39
C SER A 277 -16.12 -26.04 113.93
N SER A 278 -17.20 -25.58 113.30
CA SER A 278 -18.59 -25.96 113.60
C SER A 278 -18.84 -27.44 113.34
N LYS A 279 -18.40 -27.99 112.19
CA LYS A 279 -18.42 -29.43 111.89
C LYS A 279 -17.66 -30.26 112.92
N LYS A 280 -16.52 -29.78 113.44
CA LYS A 280 -15.78 -30.44 114.53
C LYS A 280 -16.51 -30.35 115.87
N GLN A 281 -17.22 -29.26 116.15
CA GLN A 281 -18.04 -29.14 117.36
C GLN A 281 -19.27 -30.04 117.33
N THR A 282 -20.00 -30.12 116.21
CA THR A 282 -21.18 -31.00 116.08
C THR A 282 -20.79 -32.48 116.14
N ALA A 283 -19.67 -32.89 115.54
CA ALA A 283 -19.14 -34.25 115.69
C ALA A 283 -18.79 -34.58 117.16
N LYS A 284 -18.17 -33.64 117.89
CA LYS A 284 -17.89 -33.79 119.34
C LYS A 284 -19.16 -33.78 120.20
N ALA A 285 -20.23 -33.09 119.78
CA ALA A 285 -21.51 -33.09 120.47
C ALA A 285 -22.25 -34.41 120.27
N LEU A 286 -22.27 -34.95 119.04
CA LEU A 286 -22.88 -36.24 118.73
C LEU A 286 -22.23 -37.40 119.49
N THR A 287 -20.89 -37.45 119.53
CA THR A 287 -20.16 -38.49 120.30
C THR A 287 -20.46 -38.41 121.80
N LYS A 288 -20.51 -37.21 122.38
CA LYS A 288 -20.93 -37.01 123.78
C LYS A 288 -22.40 -37.39 124.04
N LEU A 289 -23.29 -37.15 123.09
CA LEU A 289 -24.71 -37.52 123.20
C LEU A 289 -24.86 -39.06 123.26
N ASP A 290 -24.18 -39.79 122.39
CA ASP A 290 -24.14 -41.25 122.39
C ASP A 290 -23.60 -41.84 123.70
N GLU A 291 -22.58 -41.21 124.29
CA GLU A 291 -22.05 -41.59 125.61
C GLU A 291 -23.06 -41.32 126.72
N GLN A 292 -23.70 -40.15 126.74
CA GLN A 292 -24.69 -39.79 127.76
C GLN A 292 -25.94 -40.65 127.69
N GLN A 293 -26.45 -40.99 126.49
CA GLN A 293 -27.60 -41.89 126.35
C GLN A 293 -27.34 -43.28 126.95
N LYS A 294 -26.13 -43.83 126.77
CA LYS A 294 -25.72 -45.11 127.38
C LYS A 294 -25.70 -45.02 128.91
N VAL A 295 -25.23 -43.91 129.47
CA VAL A 295 -25.22 -43.67 130.92
C VAL A 295 -26.66 -43.58 131.47
N VAL A 296 -27.53 -42.76 130.86
CA VAL A 296 -28.92 -42.58 131.30
C VAL A 296 -29.69 -43.92 131.28
N ALA A 297 -29.56 -44.71 130.22
CA ALA A 297 -30.18 -46.02 130.11
C ALA A 297 -29.71 -47.00 131.22
N SER A 298 -28.48 -46.87 131.70
CA SER A 298 -27.95 -47.67 132.82
C SER A 298 -28.46 -47.21 134.19
N LEU A 299 -28.68 -45.90 134.37
CA LEU A 299 -29.18 -45.30 135.62
C LEU A 299 -30.67 -45.58 135.80
N GLN A 300 -31.49 -45.41 134.75
CA GLN A 300 -32.94 -45.69 134.80
C GLN A 300 -33.23 -47.12 135.28
N LYS A 301 -32.47 -48.11 134.78
CA LYS A 301 -32.57 -49.51 135.24
C LYS A 301 -32.24 -49.70 136.73
N LYS A 302 -31.30 -48.93 137.28
CA LYS A 302 -30.95 -48.99 138.72
C LYS A 302 -32.00 -48.33 139.61
N VAL A 303 -32.59 -47.22 139.17
CA VAL A 303 -33.64 -46.51 139.92
C VAL A 303 -34.87 -47.39 140.09
N ALA A 304 -35.39 -47.97 139.01
CA ALA A 304 -36.57 -48.85 139.06
C ALA A 304 -36.38 -50.04 140.04
N LEU A 305 -35.21 -50.69 140.00
CA LEU A 305 -34.88 -51.80 140.92
C LEU A 305 -34.72 -51.36 142.39
N SER A 306 -34.42 -50.08 142.64
CA SER A 306 -34.31 -49.51 143.99
C SER A 306 -35.69 -49.14 144.55
N GLU A 307 -36.54 -48.53 143.73
CA GLU A 307 -37.90 -48.12 144.12
C GLU A 307 -38.74 -49.33 144.52
N ASP A 308 -38.71 -50.41 143.73
CA ASP A 308 -39.37 -51.69 144.04
C ASP A 308 -38.93 -52.31 145.38
N ARG A 309 -37.64 -52.16 145.75
CA ARG A 309 -37.14 -52.65 147.04
C ARG A 309 -37.64 -51.81 148.22
N ILE A 310 -37.75 -50.50 148.04
CA ILE A 310 -38.20 -49.56 149.08
C ILE A 310 -39.70 -49.70 149.32
N THR A 311 -40.51 -49.79 148.26
CA THR A 311 -41.97 -50.01 148.38
C THR A 311 -42.26 -51.35 149.05
N ARG A 312 -41.52 -52.41 148.69
CA ARG A 312 -41.57 -53.72 149.37
C ARG A 312 -41.34 -53.60 150.87
N GLY A 313 -40.24 -52.97 151.27
CA GLY A 313 -39.83 -52.87 152.67
C GLY A 313 -40.87 -52.13 153.52
N LYS A 314 -41.42 -51.02 153.01
CA LYS A 314 -42.45 -50.24 153.72
C LYS A 314 -43.71 -51.06 153.98
N ILE A 315 -44.32 -51.61 152.93
CA ILE A 315 -45.56 -52.41 153.03
C ILE A 315 -45.35 -53.61 153.96
N MET A 316 -44.21 -54.30 153.85
CA MET A 316 -43.88 -55.41 154.74
C MET A 316 -43.76 -54.97 156.21
N SER A 317 -43.10 -53.84 156.47
CA SER A 317 -42.91 -53.32 157.83
C SER A 317 -44.21 -52.88 158.50
N GLU A 318 -45.13 -52.27 157.74
CA GLU A 318 -46.45 -51.81 158.21
C GLU A 318 -47.35 -52.99 158.58
N LEU A 319 -47.44 -53.99 157.69
CA LEU A 319 -48.25 -55.19 157.92
C LEU A 319 -47.77 -55.97 159.15
N LEU A 320 -46.45 -56.13 159.29
CA LEU A 320 -45.85 -56.89 160.39
C LEU A 320 -45.77 -56.12 161.72
N ALA A 321 -46.02 -54.80 161.74
CA ALA A 321 -45.86 -53.95 162.91
C ALA A 321 -46.60 -54.42 164.19
N PRO A 322 -47.89 -54.82 164.16
CA PRO A 322 -48.67 -55.12 165.36
C PRO A 322 -48.48 -56.55 165.89
N LEU A 323 -47.64 -57.38 165.27
CA LEU A 323 -47.44 -58.78 165.67
C LEU A 323 -46.29 -58.94 166.68
N GLY A 324 -46.53 -59.76 167.71
CA GLY A 324 -45.50 -60.23 168.64
C GLY A 324 -44.38 -60.99 167.93
N ARG A 325 -43.18 -60.99 168.50
CA ARG A 325 -41.91 -61.34 167.81
C ARG A 325 -41.93 -62.70 167.08
N GLU A 326 -42.53 -63.72 167.67
CA GLU A 326 -42.63 -65.07 167.09
C GLU A 326 -43.63 -65.09 165.92
N ASN A 327 -44.85 -64.61 166.15
CA ASN A 327 -45.91 -64.49 165.14
C ASN A 327 -45.50 -63.57 163.96
N ARG A 328 -44.66 -62.57 164.22
CA ARG A 328 -44.08 -61.67 163.21
C ARG A 328 -43.11 -62.41 162.29
N ALA A 329 -42.20 -63.22 162.84
CA ALA A 329 -41.21 -63.94 162.06
C ALA A 329 -41.86 -64.97 161.11
N VAL A 330 -42.84 -65.74 161.61
CA VAL A 330 -43.59 -66.72 160.80
C VAL A 330 -44.35 -66.02 159.66
N MET A 331 -44.96 -64.85 159.94
CA MET A 331 -45.67 -64.08 158.92
C MET A 331 -44.71 -63.41 157.92
N GLU A 332 -43.53 -62.97 158.35
CA GLU A 332 -42.50 -62.38 157.47
C GLU A 332 -41.98 -63.40 156.45
N GLU A 333 -41.69 -64.62 156.88
CA GLU A 333 -41.19 -65.71 156.03
C GLU A 333 -42.22 -66.10 154.95
N ILE A 334 -43.51 -66.22 155.32
CA ILE A 334 -44.60 -66.52 154.37
C ILE A 334 -44.76 -65.40 153.33
N LEU A 335 -44.59 -64.14 153.71
CA LEU A 335 -44.76 -62.99 152.82
C LEU A 335 -43.51 -62.66 151.99
N GLN A 336 -42.33 -63.16 152.38
CA GLN A 336 -41.06 -62.85 151.74
C GLN A 336 -41.03 -63.20 150.25
N ASN A 337 -41.81 -64.19 149.79
CA ASN A 337 -41.86 -64.65 148.40
C ASN A 337 -43.08 -64.13 147.59
N VAL A 338 -43.94 -63.28 148.17
CA VAL A 338 -45.13 -62.72 147.50
C VAL A 338 -44.77 -61.38 146.82
N LYS A 339 -45.20 -61.14 145.58
CA LYS A 339 -44.96 -59.85 144.86
C LYS A 339 -45.46 -58.65 145.68
N THR A 340 -44.75 -57.51 145.55
CA THR A 340 -44.99 -56.25 146.28
C THR A 340 -46.45 -55.82 146.31
N GLU A 341 -47.11 -55.85 145.16
CA GLU A 341 -48.52 -55.48 144.97
C GLU A 341 -49.51 -56.29 145.81
N ARG A 342 -49.19 -57.55 146.16
CA ARG A 342 -50.12 -58.51 146.80
C ARG A 342 -49.80 -58.81 148.27
N LEU A 343 -48.86 -58.07 148.87
CA LEU A 343 -48.42 -58.29 150.26
C LEU A 343 -49.56 -58.13 151.27
N THR A 344 -50.41 -57.13 151.09
CA THR A 344 -51.51 -56.78 152.02
C THR A 344 -52.62 -57.83 152.05
N GLU A 345 -52.96 -58.40 150.90
CA GLU A 345 -53.96 -59.47 150.76
C GLU A 345 -53.47 -60.77 151.40
N ALA A 346 -52.23 -61.15 151.12
CA ALA A 346 -51.62 -62.35 151.68
C ALA A 346 -51.54 -62.29 153.21
N PHE A 347 -51.15 -61.14 153.79
CA PHE A 347 -51.06 -60.95 155.23
C PHE A 347 -52.40 -61.22 155.95
N LYS A 348 -53.50 -60.63 155.47
CA LYS A 348 -54.83 -60.77 156.11
C LYS A 348 -55.32 -62.21 156.13
N LYS A 349 -55.02 -62.99 155.08
CA LYS A 349 -55.49 -64.38 154.95
C LYS A 349 -54.89 -65.32 156.01
N HIS A 350 -53.63 -65.11 156.37
CA HIS A 350 -52.89 -65.99 157.28
C HIS A 350 -52.96 -65.57 158.76
N LEU A 351 -53.44 -64.36 159.06
CA LEU A 351 -53.47 -63.79 160.41
C LEU A 351 -54.17 -64.67 161.48
N PRO A 352 -55.34 -65.29 161.23
CA PRO A 352 -56.04 -66.08 162.25
C PRO A 352 -55.31 -67.38 162.59
N ALA A 353 -54.65 -67.99 161.60
CA ALA A 353 -53.89 -69.24 161.78
C ALA A 353 -52.65 -69.03 162.67
N VAL A 354 -52.06 -67.83 162.64
CA VAL A 354 -50.86 -67.49 163.42
C VAL A 354 -51.18 -67.11 164.88
N LEU A 355 -52.43 -66.77 165.22
CA LEU A 355 -52.79 -66.27 166.56
C LEU A 355 -53.26 -67.35 167.55
N ASN A 356 -53.69 -68.53 167.09
CA ASN A 356 -54.46 -69.46 167.93
C ASN A 356 -53.73 -70.71 168.46
N GLU A 357 -52.48 -71.00 168.06
CA GLU A 357 -51.79 -72.22 168.52
C GLU A 357 -50.42 -71.98 169.15
N SER A 358 -50.38 -72.12 170.47
CA SER A 358 -49.16 -72.28 171.26
C SER A 358 -48.79 -73.76 171.42
N LYS A 359 -48.14 -74.37 170.40
CA LYS A 359 -47.23 -75.52 170.61
C LYS A 359 -46.39 -75.92 169.38
N ARG A 360 -45.08 -75.72 169.53
CA ARG A 360 -43.97 -76.68 169.27
C ARG A 360 -43.76 -77.30 167.87
N VAL A 361 -42.50 -77.17 167.40
CA VAL A 361 -41.52 -78.24 167.00
C VAL A 361 -40.88 -78.15 165.59
N VAL A 362 -39.59 -77.72 165.58
CA VAL A 362 -38.38 -78.36 164.97
C VAL A 362 -38.08 -78.30 163.45
N ASP A 363 -36.84 -77.84 163.14
CA ASP A 363 -35.83 -78.12 162.07
C ASP A 363 -36.24 -78.64 160.65
N THR A 364 -35.62 -78.23 159.52
CA THR A 364 -34.22 -78.57 159.11
C THR A 364 -33.78 -78.04 157.71
N ARG A 365 -32.53 -77.54 157.58
CA ARG A 365 -31.45 -77.77 156.55
C ARG A 365 -31.59 -77.63 154.99
N ARG A 366 -30.47 -77.13 154.39
CA ARG A 366 -29.80 -77.42 153.06
C ARG A 366 -30.42 -76.89 151.71
N ALA A 367 -29.72 -76.78 150.55
CA ALA A 367 -28.32 -76.42 150.16
C ALA A 367 -28.05 -76.43 148.60
N LEU A 368 -27.20 -75.51 148.09
CA LEU A 368 -26.16 -75.60 146.98
C LEU A 368 -26.40 -75.69 145.43
N ASN A 369 -25.42 -75.09 144.68
CA ASN A 369 -24.79 -75.41 143.35
C ASN A 369 -25.05 -74.63 142.00
N GLU A 370 -24.18 -74.83 140.97
CA GLU A 370 -23.53 -73.80 140.09
C GLU A 370 -23.35 -74.14 138.55
N SER A 371 -22.95 -73.14 137.69
CA SER A 371 -22.18 -73.19 136.37
C SER A 371 -22.92 -72.74 135.04
N GLN A 372 -22.35 -72.33 133.86
CA GLN A 372 -21.01 -71.83 133.36
C GLN A 372 -21.03 -71.22 131.90
N LEU A 373 -20.02 -70.39 131.51
CA LEU A 373 -19.43 -70.10 130.13
C LEU A 373 -20.27 -69.43 128.97
N SER A 374 -19.78 -68.74 127.90
CA SER A 374 -18.44 -68.42 127.27
C SER A 374 -18.39 -67.10 126.36
N LYS A 375 -17.37 -66.87 125.48
CA LYS A 375 -16.97 -65.58 124.78
C LYS A 375 -16.72 -65.65 123.23
N ARG A 376 -16.66 -64.50 122.49
CA ARG A 376 -15.81 -64.09 121.28
C ARG A 376 -16.27 -62.71 120.66
N THR A 377 -15.51 -61.61 120.46
CA THR A 377 -14.42 -61.14 119.50
C THR A 377 -14.84 -60.67 118.08
N VAL A 378 -14.01 -59.95 117.27
CA VAL A 378 -13.84 -58.46 116.99
C VAL A 378 -13.54 -58.25 115.45
N ILE A 379 -13.25 -57.02 114.95
CA ILE A 379 -12.49 -56.65 113.69
C ILE A 379 -13.33 -56.66 112.37
N THR A 380 -13.28 -55.74 111.36
CA THR A 380 -12.58 -54.44 111.04
C THR A 380 -13.36 -53.60 109.97
N GLY A 381 -12.85 -52.42 109.50
CA GLY A 381 -13.36 -51.64 108.34
C GLY A 381 -12.25 -51.10 107.40
N ASN A 382 -12.59 -50.37 106.31
CA ASN A 382 -11.60 -49.71 105.41
C ASN A 382 -12.18 -48.50 104.61
N ARG A 383 -11.33 -47.60 104.08
CA ARG A 383 -11.70 -46.33 103.39
C ARG A 383 -10.87 -46.08 102.11
N GLU A 384 -11.40 -45.27 101.19
CA GLU A 384 -10.91 -44.97 99.83
C GLU A 384 -9.51 -44.35 99.69
N THR A 385 -8.93 -44.53 98.50
CA THR A 385 -7.68 -43.93 98.00
C THR A 385 -7.93 -42.78 97.01
N LYS A 386 -7.02 -41.81 96.95
CA LYS A 386 -6.97 -40.72 95.95
C LYS A 386 -5.52 -40.52 95.50
N LEU A 387 -5.26 -40.42 94.20
CA LEU A 387 -3.96 -40.08 93.55
C LEU A 387 -4.31 -39.62 92.11
N THR A 388 -4.08 -38.33 91.78
CA THR A 388 -3.04 -37.76 90.86
C THR A 388 -3.43 -37.85 89.37
N GLU A 389 -3.69 -36.74 88.67
CA GLU A 389 -2.80 -35.67 88.15
C GLU A 389 -2.29 -35.97 86.73
N GLU A 390 -2.61 -35.07 85.79
CA GLU A 390 -1.97 -34.74 84.50
C GLU A 390 -2.99 -33.92 83.66
N THR A 391 -2.68 -32.88 82.86
CA THR A 391 -1.63 -31.83 82.93
C THR A 391 -2.05 -30.66 82.02
N ALA A 392 -1.50 -29.47 82.26
CA ALA A 392 -1.30 -28.39 81.29
C ALA A 392 -2.50 -27.89 80.44
N VAL A 393 -3.15 -26.85 80.96
CA VAL A 393 -3.66 -25.72 80.16
C VAL A 393 -2.44 -24.81 79.87
N ASP A 394 -2.29 -24.18 78.70
CA ASP A 394 -2.60 -22.74 78.57
C ASP A 394 -2.37 -22.04 77.20
N SER A 395 -3.39 -21.23 76.89
CA SER A 395 -3.52 -19.96 76.14
C SER A 395 -2.68 -19.53 74.91
N ASN A 396 -3.38 -18.80 74.04
CA ASN A 396 -2.91 -18.09 72.84
C ASN A 396 -2.52 -16.61 73.11
N ASN A 397 -1.80 -16.02 72.14
CA ASN A 397 -1.66 -14.58 71.85
C ASN A 397 -0.74 -13.78 72.81
N THR A 398 0.06 -12.78 72.39
CA THR A 398 0.07 -11.91 71.18
C THR A 398 1.51 -11.39 70.85
N VAL A 399 1.63 -10.60 69.77
CA VAL A 399 2.58 -9.46 69.55
C VAL A 399 3.76 -9.64 68.56
N GLU A 400 3.60 -8.97 67.41
CA GLU A 400 4.55 -8.15 66.59
C GLU A 400 5.94 -8.65 66.09
N ASN A 401 6.32 -7.97 64.99
CA ASN A 401 7.61 -7.91 64.25
C ASN A 401 7.72 -8.88 63.05
N THR A 402 7.57 -8.45 61.79
CA THR A 402 8.38 -7.48 61.00
C THR A 402 9.87 -7.81 60.92
N GLU A 403 10.25 -8.79 60.08
CA GLU A 403 11.58 -8.82 59.41
C GLU A 403 11.67 -9.85 58.25
N VAL A 404 10.66 -9.88 57.37
CA VAL A 404 10.71 -10.65 56.10
C VAL A 404 10.34 -9.76 54.91
N ALA A 405 11.19 -8.77 54.59
CA ALA A 405 11.11 -8.00 53.35
C ALA A 405 12.38 -7.18 52.99
N GLU A 406 13.60 -7.65 53.30
CA GLU A 406 14.85 -7.06 52.75
C GLU A 406 15.05 -7.38 51.25
N VAL A 407 14.02 -7.16 50.43
CA VAL A 407 14.00 -7.51 49.00
C VAL A 407 13.86 -6.27 48.09
N VAL A 408 13.68 -5.06 48.66
CA VAL A 408 13.46 -3.82 47.88
C VAL A 408 14.55 -2.75 48.07
N ARG A 409 15.66 -3.05 48.77
CA ARG A 409 16.83 -2.15 48.90
C ARG A 409 18.03 -2.48 48.00
N LEU A 410 17.78 -3.09 46.83
CA LEU A 410 18.75 -3.15 45.72
C LEU A 410 18.18 -2.66 44.37
N GLN A 411 17.05 -1.95 44.36
CA GLN A 411 16.53 -1.26 43.17
C GLN A 411 16.79 0.26 43.21
N ALA A 412 18.07 0.65 43.17
CA ALA A 412 18.45 2.05 42.98
C ALA A 412 19.75 2.27 42.18
N LEU A 413 20.79 1.44 42.34
CA LEU A 413 22.17 1.90 42.10
C LEU A 413 23.08 0.93 41.30
N ALA A 414 22.54 0.22 40.31
CA ALA A 414 23.35 -0.57 39.36
C ALA A 414 22.85 -0.56 37.89
N GLY A 415 22.42 0.63 37.42
CA GLY A 415 22.49 1.07 36.01
C GLY A 415 21.95 0.18 34.88
N ILE A 416 20.76 0.50 34.37
CA ILE A 416 20.33 0.19 33.00
C ILE A 416 19.92 1.52 32.31
N ARG A 417 20.16 1.61 31.00
CA ARG A 417 19.79 2.75 30.14
C ARG A 417 18.29 2.79 29.84
#